data_AF-A0A7S3WWJ6-F1
#
_entry.id   AF-A0A7S3WWJ6-F1
#
_cell.length_a   1.000
_cell.length_b   1.000
_cell.length_c   1.000
_cell.angle_alpha   90.00
_cell.angle_beta   90.00
_cell.angle_gamma   90.00
#
_symmetry.space_group_name_H-M   'P 1'
#
loop_
_entity.id
_entity.type
_entity.pdbx_description
1 polymer ?
#
loop_
_entity_poly.entity_id
_entity_poly.type
_entity_poly.pdbx_seq_one_letter_code
_entity_poly.pdbx_strand_id
1 'polypeptide(L)'
;INGFYMAMREKFTKPDASIYYYLVEWEPEKLSWADFRDKVLGSTDPKTAAAGSARREIFTNWKSLGLAAEPNVGDNGMHASASPFEAMAERLNWMGATVDKDPFGKAMLDAGIPKATILEWTKDPQVTYEGKKASLFDLLEDLDNDACLEKAQKIAGVSGPRPKGKMQAFVFVKPHAVTDQVKQLAQAKLKAAGITVCSEGSLTGPVIEKNLLIDNHYYAIANKASLSKPKDLNPPAPKRKEFKDKFGISWEQAIADGVVYNAVDACERLGIDGDQMDKLWANAKKSDNLVKFGGGFYAGKIPASVVSAKKKRSLVTRTSGDMSVFTSGESVMDAVFGGPEGGKML
;
A
#
# COMPACT_ATOMS: atom_id res chain seq x y z
N ILE A 1 1.29 -4.01 16.43
CA ILE A 1 1.16 -2.68 15.80
C ILE A 1 0.46 -2.88 14.47
N ASN A 2 -0.53 -2.05 14.12
CA ASN A 2 -1.24 -2.11 12.83
C ASN A 2 -1.71 -3.52 12.40
N GLY A 3 -2.34 -4.29 13.30
CA GLY A 3 -2.73 -5.68 13.02
C GLY A 3 -3.65 -5.85 11.80
N PHE A 4 -4.49 -4.84 11.52
CA PHE A 4 -5.35 -4.80 10.33
C PHE A 4 -4.57 -4.91 8.99
N TYR A 5 -3.29 -4.56 8.98
CA TYR A 5 -2.51 -4.49 7.75
C TYR A 5 -2.31 -5.87 7.11
N MET A 6 -2.28 -6.95 7.89
CA MET A 6 -2.01 -8.29 7.36
C MET A 6 -3.12 -8.76 6.41
N ALA A 7 -4.39 -8.70 6.85
CA ALA A 7 -5.51 -9.01 5.96
C ALA A 7 -5.57 -8.06 4.75
N MET A 8 -5.23 -6.78 4.94
CA MET A 8 -5.19 -5.83 3.84
C MET A 8 -4.13 -6.20 2.80
N ARG A 9 -2.92 -6.60 3.23
CA ARG A 9 -1.83 -7.07 2.36
C ARG A 9 -2.19 -8.36 1.65
N GLU A 10 -2.79 -9.32 2.35
CA GLU A 10 -3.15 -10.64 1.82
C GLU A 10 -4.13 -10.58 0.65
N LYS A 11 -5.04 -9.59 0.64
CA LYS A 11 -5.94 -9.34 -0.50
C LYS A 11 -5.21 -9.15 -1.82
N PHE A 12 -3.98 -8.64 -1.78
CA PHE A 12 -3.17 -8.34 -2.96
C PHE A 12 -2.08 -9.37 -3.23
N THR A 13 -1.76 -10.23 -2.26
CA THR A 13 -0.55 -11.08 -2.30
C THR A 13 -0.87 -12.58 -2.37
N LYS A 14 -2.12 -12.99 -2.10
CA LYS A 14 -2.55 -14.39 -2.28
C LYS A 14 -2.28 -14.88 -3.73
N PRO A 15 -1.93 -16.17 -3.94
CA PRO A 15 -1.56 -16.68 -5.27
C PRO A 15 -2.60 -16.47 -6.38
N ASP A 16 -3.88 -16.46 -6.02
CA ASP A 16 -5.03 -16.23 -6.92
C ASP A 16 -5.43 -14.75 -7.03
N ALA A 17 -4.82 -13.86 -6.24
CA ALA A 17 -5.05 -12.43 -6.34
C ALA A 17 -4.34 -11.84 -7.55
N SER A 18 -4.92 -10.78 -8.11
CA SER A 18 -4.26 -9.92 -9.09
C SER A 18 -4.86 -8.53 -9.04
N ILE A 19 -4.13 -7.53 -9.57
CA ILE A 19 -4.73 -6.27 -9.98
C ILE A 19 -4.73 -6.19 -11.49
N TYR A 20 -5.64 -5.38 -12.04
CA TYR A 20 -5.58 -4.99 -13.45
C TYR A 20 -5.38 -3.47 -13.53
N TYR A 21 -4.22 -3.04 -14.03
CA TYR A 21 -3.80 -1.65 -14.03
C TYR A 21 -4.00 -0.96 -15.38
N TYR A 22 -4.09 0.36 -15.34
CA TYR A 22 -4.09 1.28 -16.46
C TYR A 22 -3.11 2.41 -16.15
N LEU A 23 -2.16 2.64 -17.05
CA LEU A 23 -1.41 3.89 -17.13
C LEU A 23 -2.20 4.81 -18.03
N VAL A 24 -2.62 5.96 -17.49
CA VAL A 24 -3.53 6.86 -18.19
C VAL A 24 -2.99 8.27 -18.26
N GLU A 25 -3.41 9.03 -19.27
CA GLU A 25 -3.09 10.44 -19.41
C GLU A 25 -4.24 11.30 -19.95
N TRP A 26 -4.24 12.58 -19.61
CA TRP A 26 -5.16 13.58 -20.14
C TRP A 26 -4.59 15.00 -20.06
N GLU A 27 -5.23 15.94 -20.78
CA GLU A 27 -4.85 17.35 -20.76
C GLU A 27 -5.36 18.04 -19.48
N PRO A 28 -4.51 18.78 -18.74
CA PRO A 28 -4.91 19.48 -17.51
C PRO A 28 -6.12 20.40 -17.68
N GLU A 29 -6.28 21.01 -18.85
CA GLU A 29 -7.38 21.95 -19.13
C GLU A 29 -8.74 21.27 -19.32
N LYS A 30 -8.77 19.95 -19.52
CA LYS A 30 -10.02 19.21 -19.78
C LYS A 30 -10.64 18.61 -18.52
N LEU A 31 -9.82 18.29 -17.52
CA LEU A 31 -10.24 17.60 -16.31
C LEU A 31 -9.22 17.86 -15.20
N SER A 32 -9.65 18.53 -14.13
CA SER A 32 -8.82 18.70 -12.94
C SER A 32 -8.63 17.37 -12.21
N TRP A 33 -7.56 17.27 -11.43
CA TRP A 33 -7.28 16.08 -10.63
C TRP A 33 -8.38 15.80 -9.59
N ALA A 34 -8.90 16.85 -8.97
CA ALA A 34 -10.03 16.76 -8.04
C ALA A 34 -11.28 16.16 -8.73
N ASP A 35 -11.63 16.63 -9.93
CA ASP A 35 -12.76 16.09 -10.70
C ASP A 35 -12.51 14.66 -11.19
N PHE A 36 -11.26 14.33 -11.55
CA PHE A 36 -10.87 12.95 -11.85
C PHE A 36 -11.16 12.02 -10.67
N ARG A 37 -10.79 12.42 -9.44
CA ARG A 37 -11.02 11.60 -8.24
C ARG A 37 -12.48 11.58 -7.80
N ASP A 38 -13.17 12.71 -7.83
CA ASP A 38 -14.54 12.81 -7.35
C ASP A 38 -15.57 12.29 -8.36
N LYS A 39 -15.48 12.74 -9.62
CA LYS A 39 -16.50 12.50 -10.65
C LYS A 39 -16.23 11.26 -11.48
N VAL A 40 -14.96 10.98 -11.81
CA VAL A 40 -14.61 9.82 -12.65
C VAL A 40 -14.42 8.57 -11.80
N LEU A 41 -13.54 8.62 -10.79
CA LEU A 41 -13.31 7.49 -9.88
C LEU A 41 -14.46 7.35 -8.87
N GLY A 42 -14.80 8.41 -8.15
CA GLY A 42 -15.76 8.39 -7.05
C GLY A 42 -15.10 8.33 -5.68
N SER A 43 -15.79 8.81 -4.65
CA SER A 43 -15.31 8.79 -3.26
C SER A 43 -14.97 7.38 -2.75
N THR A 44 -14.15 7.30 -1.70
CA THR A 44 -13.64 6.03 -1.17
C THR A 44 -14.75 5.09 -0.69
N ASP A 45 -15.81 5.64 -0.08
CA ASP A 45 -17.01 4.87 0.23
C ASP A 45 -17.93 4.85 -1.00
N PRO A 46 -17.99 3.72 -1.73
CA PRO A 46 -18.71 3.65 -2.99
C PRO A 46 -20.24 3.84 -2.82
N LYS A 47 -20.77 3.67 -1.59
CA LYS A 47 -22.17 3.95 -1.27
C LYS A 47 -22.50 5.44 -1.28
N THR A 48 -21.51 6.30 -1.06
CA THR A 48 -21.64 7.77 -1.08
C THR A 48 -20.95 8.42 -2.27
N ALA A 49 -20.22 7.64 -3.08
CA ALA A 49 -19.62 8.11 -4.32
C ALA A 49 -20.67 8.68 -5.29
N ALA A 50 -20.26 9.73 -6.00
CA ALA A 50 -21.11 10.47 -6.94
C ALA A 50 -21.76 9.53 -7.97
N ALA A 51 -23.03 9.78 -8.29
CA ALA A 51 -23.73 9.03 -9.33
C ALA A 51 -22.97 9.13 -10.66
N GLY A 52 -22.82 8.00 -11.35
CA GLY A 52 -22.05 7.91 -12.58
C GLY A 52 -20.54 7.71 -12.41
N SER A 53 -19.97 7.85 -11.21
CA SER A 53 -18.56 7.54 -10.96
C SER A 53 -18.29 6.04 -11.01
N ALA A 54 -17.05 5.63 -11.31
CA ALA A 54 -16.68 4.22 -11.46
C ALA A 54 -16.98 3.40 -10.19
N ARG A 55 -16.58 3.89 -9.01
CA ARG A 55 -16.85 3.23 -7.72
C ARG A 55 -18.35 3.11 -7.44
N ARG A 56 -19.13 4.14 -7.77
CA ARG A 56 -20.59 4.10 -7.60
C ARG A 56 -21.23 3.07 -8.53
N GLU A 57 -20.84 3.02 -9.79
CA GLU A 57 -21.36 2.05 -10.75
C GLU A 57 -20.98 0.62 -10.39
N ILE A 58 -19.75 0.39 -9.91
CA ILE A 58 -19.33 -0.92 -9.41
C ILE A 58 -20.19 -1.32 -8.21
N PHE A 59 -20.45 -0.41 -7.28
CA PHE A 59 -21.31 -0.68 -6.13
C PHE A 59 -22.77 -0.90 -6.51
N THR A 60 -23.34 -0.13 -7.44
CA THR A 60 -24.73 -0.32 -7.84
C THR A 60 -24.93 -1.63 -8.61
N ASN A 61 -23.96 -2.04 -9.43
CA ASN A 61 -24.08 -3.16 -10.35
C ASN A 61 -23.23 -4.38 -9.95
N TRP A 62 -22.76 -4.47 -8.71
CA TRP A 62 -21.72 -5.42 -8.30
C TRP A 62 -22.02 -6.89 -8.68
N LYS A 63 -23.29 -7.32 -8.56
CA LYS A 63 -23.72 -8.67 -8.93
C LYS A 63 -23.60 -8.94 -10.43
N SER A 64 -24.07 -8.02 -11.27
CA SER A 64 -24.00 -8.18 -12.73
C SER A 64 -22.58 -8.00 -13.26
N LEU A 65 -21.74 -7.29 -12.51
CA LEU A 65 -20.30 -7.15 -12.76
C LEU A 65 -19.47 -8.35 -12.26
N GLY A 66 -20.11 -9.34 -11.61
CA GLY A 66 -19.47 -10.59 -11.20
C GLY A 66 -18.71 -10.54 -9.87
N LEU A 67 -18.94 -9.53 -9.03
CA LEU A 67 -18.33 -9.47 -7.70
C LEU A 67 -19.01 -10.46 -6.75
N ALA A 68 -18.22 -11.07 -5.87
CA ALA A 68 -18.71 -12.05 -4.89
C ALA A 68 -19.46 -11.41 -3.71
N ALA A 69 -19.21 -10.14 -3.42
CA ALA A 69 -19.82 -9.40 -2.33
C ALA A 69 -20.04 -7.93 -2.72
N GLU A 70 -20.95 -7.29 -1.99
CA GLU A 70 -21.18 -5.85 -2.12
C GLU A 70 -19.91 -5.05 -1.75
N PRO A 71 -19.48 -4.09 -2.60
CA PRO A 71 -18.34 -3.24 -2.31
C PRO A 71 -18.47 -2.44 -1.02
N ASN A 72 -17.35 -2.20 -0.35
CA ASN A 72 -17.25 -1.42 0.88
C ASN A 72 -16.03 -0.47 0.81
N VAL A 73 -15.76 0.29 1.88
CA VAL A 73 -14.65 1.26 1.92
C VAL A 73 -13.28 0.65 1.57
N GLY A 74 -12.99 -0.58 2.02
CA GLY A 74 -11.73 -1.27 1.71
C GLY A 74 -11.74 -1.90 0.32
N ASP A 75 -12.83 -2.58 0.01
CA ASP A 75 -13.09 -3.27 -1.26
C ASP A 75 -14.04 -2.42 -2.13
N ASN A 76 -13.53 -1.27 -2.59
CA ASN A 76 -14.32 -0.25 -3.31
C ASN A 76 -14.16 -0.31 -4.84
N GLY A 77 -13.85 -1.48 -5.40
CA GLY A 77 -13.69 -1.70 -6.83
C GLY A 77 -12.37 -1.21 -7.43
N MET A 78 -12.04 0.07 -7.28
CA MET A 78 -10.92 0.70 -8.00
C MET A 78 -10.07 1.65 -7.15
N HIS A 79 -8.81 1.78 -7.55
CA HIS A 79 -7.83 2.75 -7.08
C HIS A 79 -7.43 3.69 -8.20
N ALA A 80 -7.11 4.95 -7.86
CA ALA A 80 -6.37 5.85 -8.72
C ALA A 80 -5.45 6.75 -7.88
N SER A 81 -4.34 7.18 -8.46
CA SER A 81 -3.41 8.15 -7.90
C SER A 81 -4.09 9.39 -7.33
N ALA A 82 -3.65 9.86 -6.17
CA ALA A 82 -4.25 11.01 -5.47
C ALA A 82 -3.67 12.39 -5.86
N SER A 83 -2.52 12.40 -6.54
CA SER A 83 -1.88 13.60 -7.11
C SER A 83 -0.88 13.22 -8.22
N PRO A 84 -0.38 14.17 -9.02
CA PRO A 84 0.72 13.95 -9.95
C PRO A 84 1.98 13.37 -9.28
N PHE A 85 2.27 13.80 -8.05
CA PHE A 85 3.38 13.29 -7.26
C PHE A 85 3.18 11.82 -6.87
N GLU A 86 2.01 11.48 -6.34
CA GLU A 86 1.69 10.09 -5.99
C GLU A 86 1.63 9.19 -7.22
N ALA A 87 1.15 9.71 -8.35
CA ALA A 87 1.17 8.98 -9.61
C ALA A 87 2.59 8.64 -10.07
N MET A 88 3.54 9.58 -9.91
CA MET A 88 4.96 9.31 -10.12
C MET A 88 5.45 8.25 -9.13
N ALA A 89 5.21 8.40 -7.83
CA ALA A 89 5.63 7.43 -6.82
C ALA A 89 5.09 6.01 -7.11
N GLU A 90 3.84 5.92 -7.58
CA GLU A 90 3.21 4.68 -7.99
C GLU A 90 3.85 4.10 -9.24
N ARG A 91 4.15 4.89 -10.28
CA ARG A 91 4.85 4.37 -11.47
C ARG A 91 6.26 3.88 -11.16
N LEU A 92 6.98 4.58 -10.28
CA LEU A 92 8.27 4.14 -9.75
C LEU A 92 8.15 2.77 -9.08
N ASN A 93 7.16 2.61 -8.21
CA ASN A 93 6.95 1.38 -7.45
C ASN A 93 6.41 0.23 -8.32
N TRP A 94 5.28 0.43 -8.97
CA TRP A 94 4.52 -0.62 -9.66
C TRP A 94 5.13 -0.99 -11.02
N MET A 95 5.71 -0.02 -11.74
CA MET A 95 6.21 -0.22 -13.11
C MET A 95 7.74 -0.21 -13.21
N GLY A 96 8.46 0.02 -12.10
CA GLY A 96 9.92 0.10 -12.11
C GLY A 96 10.47 1.31 -12.86
N ALA A 97 9.68 2.36 -13.04
CA ALA A 97 10.15 3.61 -13.65
C ALA A 97 11.22 4.28 -12.78
N THR A 98 12.07 5.11 -13.39
CA THR A 98 13.05 5.94 -12.67
C THR A 98 12.61 7.40 -12.69
N VAL A 99 12.99 8.16 -11.66
CA VAL A 99 12.67 9.61 -11.55
C VAL A 99 13.05 10.37 -12.83
N ASP A 100 14.20 10.04 -13.42
CA ASP A 100 14.74 10.67 -14.62
C ASP A 100 14.00 10.32 -15.92
N LYS A 101 13.24 9.22 -15.94
CA LYS A 101 12.44 8.77 -17.09
C LYS A 101 10.94 9.04 -16.92
N ASP A 102 10.49 9.24 -15.69
CA ASP A 102 9.10 9.60 -15.40
C ASP A 102 8.84 11.06 -15.80
N PRO A 103 7.76 11.38 -16.53
CA PRO A 103 7.50 12.76 -16.97
C PRO A 103 7.36 13.76 -15.81
N PHE A 104 6.66 13.39 -14.73
CA PHE A 104 6.53 14.26 -13.56
C PHE A 104 7.82 14.26 -12.73
N GLY A 105 8.49 13.11 -12.61
CA GLY A 105 9.81 13.03 -11.98
C GLY A 105 10.85 13.94 -12.64
N LYS A 106 10.90 13.97 -13.98
CA LYS A 106 11.74 14.90 -14.74
C LYS A 106 11.33 16.35 -14.48
N ALA A 107 10.03 16.65 -14.46
CA ALA A 107 9.55 18.00 -14.14
C ALA A 107 9.95 18.45 -12.73
N MET A 108 9.98 17.55 -11.74
CA MET A 108 10.48 17.86 -10.39
C MET A 108 11.98 18.12 -10.36
N LEU A 109 12.77 17.37 -11.15
CA LEU A 109 14.21 17.61 -11.30
C LEU A 109 14.46 18.97 -11.96
N ASP A 110 13.74 19.28 -13.04
CA ASP A 110 13.81 20.57 -13.73
C ASP A 110 13.37 21.72 -12.80
N ALA A 111 12.41 21.46 -11.90
CA ALA A 111 11.99 22.38 -10.84
C ALA A 111 13.04 22.59 -9.74
N GLY A 112 14.20 21.93 -9.82
CA GLY A 112 15.33 22.09 -8.90
C GLY A 112 15.26 21.19 -7.67
N ILE A 113 14.31 20.25 -7.59
CA ILE A 113 14.17 19.35 -6.44
C ILE A 113 15.17 18.21 -6.60
N PRO A 114 16.10 17.98 -5.64
CA PRO A 114 17.09 16.93 -5.78
C PRO A 114 16.46 15.53 -5.85
N LYS A 115 17.01 14.64 -6.69
CA LYS A 115 16.55 13.25 -6.83
C LYS A 115 16.43 12.52 -5.49
N ALA A 116 17.38 12.72 -4.58
CA ALA A 116 17.37 12.11 -3.26
C ALA A 116 16.14 12.56 -2.44
N THR A 117 15.80 13.85 -2.48
CA THR A 117 14.61 14.41 -1.83
C THR A 117 13.33 13.84 -2.42
N ILE A 118 13.24 13.72 -3.75
CA ILE A 118 12.08 13.11 -4.43
C ILE A 118 11.87 11.67 -3.95
N LEU A 119 12.94 10.87 -3.86
CA LEU A 119 12.88 9.48 -3.41
C LEU A 119 12.57 9.34 -1.91
N GLU A 120 13.01 10.27 -1.08
CA GLU A 120 12.59 10.32 0.33
C GLU A 120 11.10 10.62 0.44
N TRP A 121 10.64 11.55 -0.37
CA TRP A 121 9.26 12.02 -0.41
C TRP A 121 8.26 10.94 -0.80
N THR A 122 8.64 9.93 -1.60
CA THR A 122 7.74 8.79 -1.92
C THR A 122 7.34 7.95 -0.71
N LYS A 123 7.94 8.19 0.47
CA LYS A 123 7.61 7.52 1.73
C LYS A 123 6.60 8.31 2.58
N ASP A 124 6.04 9.38 2.04
CA ASP A 124 5.13 10.31 2.71
C ASP A 124 5.69 10.88 4.04
N PRO A 125 6.82 11.60 3.99
CA PRO A 125 7.39 12.21 5.18
C PRO A 125 6.51 13.33 5.72
N GLN A 126 6.68 13.63 7.00
CA GLN A 126 6.12 14.85 7.59
C GLN A 126 7.01 16.03 7.22
N VAL A 127 6.46 17.01 6.51
CA VAL A 127 7.15 18.24 6.11
C VAL A 127 6.54 19.45 6.81
N THR A 128 7.34 20.51 6.94
CA THR A 128 6.85 21.79 7.47
C THR A 128 6.44 22.68 6.31
N TYR A 129 5.19 23.12 6.28
CA TYR A 129 4.66 24.05 5.29
C TYR A 129 3.76 25.07 5.99
N GLU A 130 3.97 26.36 5.73
CA GLU A 130 3.23 27.47 6.36
C GLU A 130 3.15 27.37 7.90
N GLY A 131 4.27 26.99 8.53
CA GLY A 131 4.38 26.88 9.99
C GLY A 131 3.70 25.66 10.61
N LYS A 132 3.14 24.75 9.80
CA LYS A 132 2.49 23.51 10.26
C LYS A 132 3.23 22.29 9.73
N LYS A 133 3.25 21.21 10.53
CA LYS A 133 3.69 19.89 10.08
C LYS A 133 2.51 19.13 9.48
N ALA A 134 2.68 18.58 8.30
CA ALA A 134 1.68 17.76 7.61
C ALA A 134 2.36 16.65 6.80
N SER A 135 1.58 15.65 6.40
CA SER A 135 2.00 14.68 5.39
C SER A 135 2.28 15.40 4.08
N LEU A 136 3.32 14.97 3.37
CA LEU A 136 3.62 15.50 2.05
C LEU A 136 2.52 15.14 1.06
N PHE A 137 2.01 13.90 1.11
CA PHE A 137 0.95 13.44 0.21
C PHE A 137 -0.32 14.28 0.44
N ASP A 138 -0.72 14.49 1.70
CA ASP A 138 -1.86 15.35 2.05
C ASP A 138 -1.71 16.78 1.50
N LEU A 139 -0.48 17.33 1.49
CA LEU A 139 -0.23 18.68 0.97
C LEU A 139 -0.36 18.76 -0.55
N LEU A 140 -0.04 17.68 -1.26
CA LEU A 140 -0.01 17.62 -2.73
C LEU A 140 -1.26 16.99 -3.34
N GLU A 141 -2.11 16.38 -2.52
CA GLU A 141 -3.37 15.74 -2.90
C GLU A 141 -4.29 16.71 -3.65
N ASP A 142 -5.01 16.19 -4.66
CA ASP A 142 -5.98 16.91 -5.50
C ASP A 142 -5.43 18.10 -6.30
N LEU A 143 -4.11 18.31 -6.30
CA LEU A 143 -3.48 19.36 -7.09
C LEU A 143 -3.26 18.90 -8.52
N ASP A 144 -3.49 19.85 -9.44
CA ASP A 144 -3.11 19.73 -10.83
C ASP A 144 -1.59 19.82 -11.03
N ASN A 145 -1.06 19.37 -12.17
CA ASN A 145 0.36 19.25 -12.47
C ASN A 145 1.21 20.47 -12.05
N ASP A 146 0.89 21.68 -12.54
CA ASP A 146 1.67 22.89 -12.23
C ASP A 146 1.53 23.30 -10.77
N ALA A 147 0.32 23.25 -10.19
CA ALA A 147 0.10 23.57 -8.77
C ALA A 147 0.82 22.60 -7.83
N CYS A 148 0.87 21.31 -8.21
CA CYS A 148 1.61 20.28 -7.50
C CYS A 148 3.13 20.56 -7.54
N LEU A 149 3.68 20.89 -8.72
CA LEU A 149 5.09 21.28 -8.86
C LEU A 149 5.41 22.56 -8.10
N GLU A 150 4.55 23.58 -8.17
CA GLU A 150 4.76 24.85 -7.48
C GLU A 150 4.79 24.64 -5.95
N LYS A 151 3.84 23.88 -5.41
CA LYS A 151 3.82 23.58 -3.98
C LYS A 151 5.03 22.72 -3.57
N ALA A 152 5.42 21.74 -4.39
CA ALA A 152 6.62 20.95 -4.18
C ALA A 152 7.90 21.83 -4.13
N GLN A 153 8.04 22.81 -5.03
CA GLN A 153 9.16 23.76 -4.99
C GLN A 153 9.19 24.58 -3.70
N LYS A 154 8.03 25.10 -3.27
CA LYS A 154 7.90 25.86 -2.02
C LYS A 154 8.29 25.02 -0.81
N ILE A 155 7.88 23.76 -0.76
CA ILE A 155 8.23 22.82 0.32
C ILE A 155 9.74 22.53 0.32
N ALA A 156 10.35 22.32 -0.86
CA ALA A 156 11.78 22.07 -0.97
C ALA A 156 12.65 23.32 -0.79
N GLY A 157 12.08 24.53 -0.85
CA GLY A 157 12.84 25.77 -0.78
C GLY A 157 13.74 25.99 -2.00
N VAL A 158 13.33 25.49 -3.17
CA VAL A 158 14.11 25.56 -4.42
C VAL A 158 13.41 26.44 -5.45
N SER A 159 14.18 26.82 -6.47
CA SER A 159 13.66 27.52 -7.65
C SER A 159 14.21 26.86 -8.91
N GLY A 160 13.36 26.73 -9.91
CA GLY A 160 13.68 26.10 -11.19
C GLY A 160 12.49 26.19 -12.15
N PRO A 161 12.67 25.91 -13.45
CA PRO A 161 11.58 25.83 -14.40
C PRO A 161 10.48 24.87 -13.98
N ARG A 162 9.21 25.25 -14.18
CA ARG A 162 8.07 24.33 -14.10
C ARG A 162 7.56 24.07 -15.52
N PRO A 163 8.02 23.00 -16.17
CA PRO A 163 7.54 22.67 -17.51
C PRO A 163 6.07 22.28 -17.47
N LYS A 164 5.31 22.68 -18.49
CA LYS A 164 3.95 22.18 -18.68
C LYS A 164 3.99 20.68 -18.95
N GLY A 165 3.07 19.94 -18.36
CA GLY A 165 2.94 18.50 -18.56
C GLY A 165 1.49 18.05 -18.54
N LYS A 166 1.23 16.90 -19.14
CA LYS A 166 -0.05 16.21 -19.04
C LYS A 166 -0.31 15.75 -17.61
N MET A 167 -1.58 15.48 -17.30
CA MET A 167 -1.91 14.67 -16.13
C MET A 167 -1.67 13.21 -16.47
N GLN A 168 -1.04 12.47 -15.56
CA GLN A 168 -0.80 11.04 -15.72
C GLN A 168 -1.04 10.31 -14.41
N ALA A 169 -1.90 9.29 -14.42
CA ALA A 169 -2.25 8.51 -13.23
C ALA A 169 -1.97 7.02 -13.41
N PHE A 170 -1.70 6.35 -12.30
CA PHE A 170 -1.76 4.89 -12.16
C PHE A 170 -3.13 4.54 -11.58
N VAL A 171 -3.92 3.79 -12.35
CA VAL A 171 -5.26 3.37 -11.98
C VAL A 171 -5.27 1.85 -11.94
N PHE A 172 -5.95 1.22 -10.99
CA PHE A 172 -6.13 -0.22 -11.06
C PHE A 172 -7.47 -0.69 -10.49
N VAL A 173 -7.96 -1.80 -11.04
CA VAL A 173 -9.04 -2.59 -10.47
C VAL A 173 -8.47 -3.43 -9.35
N LYS A 174 -9.07 -3.31 -8.16
CA LYS A 174 -8.64 -4.04 -6.95
C LYS A 174 -8.95 -5.54 -7.09
N PRO A 175 -8.23 -6.42 -6.36
CA PRO A 175 -8.34 -7.87 -6.56
C PRO A 175 -9.75 -8.45 -6.49
N HIS A 176 -10.57 -7.99 -5.53
CA HIS A 176 -11.96 -8.45 -5.37
C HIS A 176 -12.89 -8.11 -6.56
N ALA A 177 -12.48 -7.19 -7.44
CA ALA A 177 -13.27 -6.66 -8.54
C ALA A 177 -12.64 -6.94 -9.92
N VAL A 178 -11.57 -7.74 -10.01
CA VAL A 178 -10.96 -8.09 -11.29
C VAL A 178 -11.86 -9.07 -12.04
N THR A 179 -12.80 -8.52 -12.81
CA THR A 179 -13.64 -9.24 -13.78
C THR A 179 -13.57 -8.52 -15.13
N ASP A 180 -13.91 -9.21 -16.22
CA ASP A 180 -13.88 -8.59 -17.54
C ASP A 180 -14.93 -7.47 -17.66
N GLN A 181 -16.06 -7.61 -16.97
CA GLN A 181 -17.11 -6.59 -16.90
C GLN A 181 -16.63 -5.32 -16.20
N VAL A 182 -15.87 -5.45 -15.09
CA VAL A 182 -15.30 -4.28 -14.41
C VAL A 182 -14.19 -3.64 -15.24
N LYS A 183 -13.36 -4.42 -15.93
CA LYS A 183 -12.34 -3.88 -16.85
C LYS A 183 -12.98 -3.06 -17.96
N GLN A 184 -14.03 -3.58 -18.60
CA GLN A 184 -14.79 -2.88 -19.63
C GLN A 184 -15.44 -1.60 -19.10
N LEU A 185 -16.05 -1.66 -17.90
CA LEU A 185 -16.61 -0.47 -17.23
C LEU A 185 -15.52 0.58 -16.97
N ALA A 186 -14.37 0.18 -16.44
CA ALA A 186 -13.25 1.08 -16.15
C ALA A 186 -12.76 1.79 -17.42
N GLN A 187 -12.49 1.03 -18.49
CA GLN A 187 -12.09 1.60 -19.78
C GLN A 187 -13.15 2.55 -20.35
N ALA A 188 -14.44 2.19 -20.26
CA ALA A 188 -15.53 3.04 -20.72
C ALA A 188 -15.61 4.35 -19.93
N LYS A 189 -15.44 4.32 -18.60
CA LYS A 189 -15.45 5.52 -17.75
C LYS A 189 -14.27 6.43 -18.04
N LEU A 190 -13.07 5.87 -18.18
CA LEU A 190 -11.87 6.64 -18.54
C LEU A 190 -12.06 7.31 -19.91
N LYS A 191 -12.50 6.56 -20.92
CA LYS A 191 -12.75 7.09 -22.27
C LYS A 191 -13.81 8.18 -22.27
N ALA A 192 -14.92 8.00 -21.55
CA ALA A 192 -15.99 8.99 -21.45
C ALA A 192 -15.53 10.31 -20.81
N ALA A 193 -14.54 10.24 -19.91
CA ALA A 193 -13.91 11.41 -19.31
C ALA A 193 -12.82 12.05 -20.19
N GLY A 194 -12.61 11.56 -21.42
CA GLY A 194 -11.55 12.05 -22.31
C GLY A 194 -10.13 11.63 -21.89
N ILE A 195 -10.02 10.60 -21.05
CA ILE A 195 -8.76 10.05 -20.56
C ILE A 195 -8.27 8.97 -21.52
N THR A 196 -7.00 9.04 -21.90
CA THR A 196 -6.34 8.08 -22.78
C THR A 196 -5.67 6.99 -21.95
N VAL A 197 -5.88 5.72 -22.30
CA VAL A 197 -5.13 4.59 -21.73
C VAL A 197 -3.86 4.40 -22.56
N CYS A 198 -2.70 4.60 -21.96
CA CYS A 198 -1.39 4.45 -22.60
C CYS A 198 -0.86 3.02 -22.53
N SER A 199 -1.16 2.31 -21.44
CA SER A 199 -0.77 0.93 -21.20
C SER A 199 -1.72 0.31 -20.18
N GLU A 200 -1.92 -1.00 -20.26
CA GLU A 200 -2.70 -1.76 -19.29
C GLU A 200 -2.13 -3.16 -19.12
N GLY A 201 -2.47 -3.83 -18.02
CA GLY A 201 -2.00 -5.18 -17.79
C GLY A 201 -2.39 -5.75 -16.43
N SER A 202 -1.95 -6.98 -16.19
CA SER A 202 -2.17 -7.69 -14.93
C SER A 202 -0.88 -7.77 -14.12
N LEU A 203 -0.99 -7.61 -12.80
CA LEU A 203 0.05 -7.95 -11.84
C LEU A 203 -0.51 -8.97 -10.84
N THR A 204 0.12 -10.14 -10.78
CA THR A 204 -0.33 -11.26 -9.92
C THR A 204 0.13 -11.08 -8.48
N GLY A 205 -0.58 -11.70 -7.55
CA GLY A 205 -0.23 -11.67 -6.13
C GLY A 205 1.21 -12.10 -5.82
N PRO A 206 1.74 -13.17 -6.43
CA PRO A 206 3.15 -13.54 -6.26
C PRO A 206 4.15 -12.46 -6.72
N VAL A 207 3.84 -11.72 -7.79
CA VAL A 207 4.68 -10.60 -8.25
C VAL A 207 4.60 -9.43 -7.27
N ILE A 208 3.39 -9.11 -6.79
CA ILE A 208 3.15 -8.05 -5.81
C ILE A 208 3.88 -8.34 -4.50
N GLU A 209 3.82 -9.59 -4.05
CA GLU A 209 4.50 -10.05 -2.84
C GLU A 209 6.02 -9.98 -2.97
N LYS A 210 6.57 -10.61 -4.03
CA LYS A 210 8.02 -10.68 -4.25
C LYS A 210 8.67 -9.29 -4.28
N ASN A 211 7.99 -8.34 -4.90
CA ASN A 211 8.51 -6.98 -5.11
C ASN A 211 8.02 -5.97 -4.06
N LEU A 212 7.29 -6.42 -3.04
CA LEU A 212 6.74 -5.58 -1.96
C LEU A 212 5.89 -4.41 -2.49
N LEU A 213 5.19 -4.59 -3.62
CA LEU A 213 4.53 -3.48 -4.32
C LEU A 213 3.43 -2.85 -3.48
N ILE A 214 2.61 -3.66 -2.83
CA ILE A 214 1.53 -3.16 -1.98
C ILE A 214 2.05 -2.61 -0.64
N ASP A 215 3.18 -3.14 -0.16
CA ASP A 215 3.88 -2.64 1.03
C ASP A 215 4.45 -1.24 0.78
N ASN A 216 5.10 -1.03 -0.37
CA ASN A 216 5.61 0.27 -0.77
C ASN A 216 4.49 1.27 -1.10
N HIS A 217 3.42 0.82 -1.75
CA HIS A 217 2.27 1.68 -2.05
C HIS A 217 1.59 2.18 -0.75
N TYR A 218 1.56 1.35 0.30
CA TYR A 218 1.05 1.72 1.62
C TYR A 218 2.17 1.87 2.67
N TYR A 219 3.31 2.43 2.26
CA TYR A 219 4.55 2.43 3.06
C TYR A 219 4.35 2.92 4.50
N ALA A 220 3.61 4.00 4.71
CA ALA A 220 3.43 4.59 6.04
C ALA A 220 2.83 3.62 7.07
N ILE A 221 1.90 2.74 6.65
CA ILE A 221 1.28 1.73 7.51
C ILE A 221 2.05 0.40 7.46
N ALA A 222 2.53 0.01 6.28
CA ALA A 222 3.29 -1.22 6.05
C ALA A 222 4.60 -1.20 6.83
N ASN A 223 5.36 -0.11 6.77
CA ASN A 223 6.62 0.02 7.50
C ASN A 223 6.45 -0.26 9.00
N LYS A 224 5.34 0.15 9.62
CA LYS A 224 5.08 -0.08 11.05
C LYS A 224 4.49 -1.47 11.34
N ALA A 225 3.87 -2.10 10.34
CA ALA A 225 3.23 -3.39 10.45
C ALA A 225 4.17 -4.57 10.13
N SER A 226 5.11 -4.39 9.21
CA SER A 226 5.94 -5.48 8.66
C SER A 226 7.44 -5.19 8.69
N LEU A 227 7.89 -3.95 8.41
CA LEU A 227 9.32 -3.68 8.14
C LEU A 227 10.11 -3.27 9.40
N SER A 228 9.58 -2.34 10.19
CA SER A 228 10.21 -1.82 11.40
C SER A 228 9.88 -2.69 12.61
N LYS A 229 10.83 -2.84 13.54
CA LYS A 229 10.57 -3.46 14.84
C LYS A 229 10.05 -2.41 15.83
N PRO A 230 9.23 -2.79 16.83
CA PRO A 230 8.70 -1.84 17.81
C PRO A 230 9.74 -0.98 18.52
N LYS A 231 10.93 -1.52 18.79
CA LYS A 231 12.05 -0.78 19.40
C LYS A 231 12.56 0.40 18.55
N ASP A 232 12.35 0.34 17.23
CA ASP A 232 12.77 1.36 16.28
C ASP A 232 11.65 2.38 16.01
N LEU A 233 10.48 2.20 16.63
CA LEU A 233 9.34 3.11 16.54
C LEU A 233 9.31 4.07 17.72
N ASN A 234 9.01 5.34 17.44
CA ASN A 234 8.93 6.39 18.45
C ASN A 234 7.53 7.03 18.45
N PRO A 235 6.55 6.47 19.19
CA PRO A 235 5.26 7.12 19.36
C PRO A 235 5.44 8.50 20.02
N PRO A 236 4.65 9.53 19.64
CA PRO A 236 4.73 10.85 20.25
C PRO A 236 4.57 10.81 21.78
N ALA A 237 5.24 11.69 22.52
CA ALA A 237 5.21 11.68 23.99
C ALA A 237 3.78 11.74 24.59
N PRO A 238 2.84 12.59 24.11
CA PRO A 238 1.45 12.57 24.60
C PRO A 238 0.76 11.21 24.38
N LYS A 239 1.14 10.53 23.29
CA LYS A 239 0.58 9.24 22.89
C LYS A 239 1.18 8.05 23.64
N ARG A 240 2.42 8.17 24.12
CA ARG A 240 3.00 7.21 25.08
C ARG A 240 2.30 7.27 26.43
N LYS A 241 1.89 8.47 26.87
CA LYS A 241 1.05 8.61 28.08
C LYS A 241 -0.30 7.92 27.89
N GLU A 242 -0.99 8.20 26.77
CA GLU A 242 -2.26 7.55 26.44
C GLU A 242 -2.14 6.01 26.39
N PHE A 243 -1.04 5.50 25.82
CA PHE A 243 -0.74 4.06 25.81
C PHE A 243 -0.62 3.48 27.22
N LYS A 244 0.13 4.15 28.10
CA LYS A 244 0.29 3.73 29.49
C LYS A 244 -1.03 3.76 30.25
N ASP A 245 -1.79 4.84 30.11
CA ASP A 245 -3.08 5.01 30.77
C ASP A 245 -4.08 3.93 30.30
N LYS A 246 -4.07 3.60 29.01
CA LYS A 246 -4.99 2.60 28.44
C LYS A 246 -4.59 1.14 28.70
N PHE A 247 -3.29 0.81 28.65
CA PHE A 247 -2.84 -0.59 28.75
C PHE A 247 -2.18 -0.96 30.07
N GLY A 248 -1.92 0.00 30.95
CA GLY A 248 -1.29 -0.22 32.25
C GLY A 248 0.22 -0.47 32.19
N ILE A 249 0.85 -0.29 31.03
CA ILE A 249 2.29 -0.53 30.79
C ILE A 249 2.86 0.61 29.94
N SER A 250 4.05 1.13 30.28
CA SER A 250 4.69 2.14 29.44
C SER A 250 5.16 1.55 28.12
N TRP A 251 5.38 2.39 27.11
CA TRP A 251 5.92 1.94 25.82
C TRP A 251 7.30 1.29 26.00
N GLU A 252 8.15 1.91 26.81
CA GLU A 252 9.50 1.47 27.11
C GLU A 252 9.49 0.12 27.85
N GLN A 253 8.59 -0.05 28.82
CA GLN A 253 8.44 -1.32 29.54
C GLN A 253 7.88 -2.42 28.61
N ALA A 254 6.92 -2.08 27.74
CA ALA A 254 6.38 -3.05 26.79
C ALA A 254 7.44 -3.58 25.81
N ILE A 255 8.39 -2.73 25.41
CA ILE A 255 9.57 -3.13 24.63
C ILE A 255 10.50 -4.01 25.49
N ALA A 256 10.83 -3.57 26.71
CA ALA A 256 11.72 -4.31 27.61
C ALA A 256 11.20 -5.71 27.95
N ASP A 257 9.89 -5.83 28.18
CA ASP A 257 9.22 -7.10 28.49
C ASP A 257 8.98 -7.96 27.24
N GLY A 258 9.26 -7.45 26.04
CA GLY A 258 9.00 -8.15 24.79
C GLY A 258 7.52 -8.48 24.59
N VAL A 259 6.60 -7.57 24.94
CA VAL A 259 5.14 -7.77 24.80
C VAL A 259 4.51 -6.93 23.70
N VAL A 260 5.31 -6.13 22.99
CA VAL A 260 4.89 -5.37 21.80
C VAL A 260 5.54 -5.95 20.55
N TYR A 261 4.72 -6.12 19.50
CA TYR A 261 5.11 -6.72 18.23
C TYR A 261 4.58 -5.86 17.08
N ASN A 262 5.26 -5.87 15.94
CA ASN A 262 4.62 -5.44 14.68
C ASN A 262 3.59 -6.51 14.24
N ALA A 263 2.84 -6.28 13.18
CA ALA A 263 1.77 -7.21 12.77
C ALA A 263 2.32 -8.56 12.29
N VAL A 264 3.40 -8.56 11.51
CA VAL A 264 4.06 -9.79 11.00
C VAL A 264 4.58 -10.65 12.15
N ASP A 265 5.35 -10.06 13.07
CA ASP A 265 5.93 -10.78 14.21
C ASP A 265 4.82 -11.29 15.16
N ALA A 266 3.72 -10.54 15.28
CA ALA A 266 2.57 -10.97 16.08
C ALA A 266 1.86 -12.17 15.44
N CYS A 267 1.68 -12.18 14.11
CA CYS A 267 1.13 -13.32 13.37
C CYS A 267 2.02 -14.56 13.54
N GLU A 268 3.33 -14.42 13.34
CA GLU A 268 4.31 -15.51 13.51
C GLU A 268 4.25 -16.08 14.94
N ARG A 269 4.31 -15.22 15.96
CA ARG A 269 4.26 -15.63 17.37
C ARG A 269 2.97 -16.35 17.74
N LEU A 270 1.84 -15.92 17.18
CA LEU A 270 0.52 -16.51 17.48
C LEU A 270 0.18 -17.71 16.60
N GLY A 271 0.96 -17.96 15.53
CA GLY A 271 0.67 -18.99 14.54
C GLY A 271 -0.62 -18.73 13.78
N ILE A 272 -0.88 -17.48 13.41
CA ILE A 272 -2.12 -17.05 12.74
C ILE A 272 -1.84 -16.33 11.42
N ASP A 273 -2.80 -16.39 10.50
CA ASP A 273 -2.80 -15.63 9.25
C ASP A 273 -3.36 -14.20 9.41
N GLY A 274 -3.36 -13.42 8.34
CA GLY A 274 -3.88 -12.05 8.32
C GLY A 274 -5.38 -11.98 8.58
N ASP A 275 -6.18 -12.90 8.05
CA ASP A 275 -7.62 -12.98 8.27
C ASP A 275 -7.96 -13.21 9.76
N GLN A 276 -7.19 -14.05 10.45
CA GLN A 276 -7.29 -14.27 11.89
C GLN A 276 -6.82 -13.05 12.69
N MET A 277 -5.72 -12.41 12.30
CA MET A 277 -5.24 -11.18 12.94
C MET A 277 -6.26 -10.04 12.80
N ASP A 278 -6.90 -9.88 11.65
CA ASP A 278 -7.90 -8.83 11.44
C ASP A 278 -9.14 -9.06 12.30
N LYS A 279 -9.57 -10.31 12.51
CA LYS A 279 -10.63 -10.64 13.48
C LYS A 279 -10.24 -10.24 14.91
N LEU A 280 -9.02 -10.53 15.34
CA LEU A 280 -8.53 -10.11 16.67
C LEU A 280 -8.46 -8.59 16.77
N TRP A 281 -7.99 -7.92 15.72
CA TRP A 281 -7.88 -6.47 15.66
C TRP A 281 -9.25 -5.78 15.67
N ALA A 282 -10.22 -6.31 14.93
CA ALA A 282 -11.60 -5.83 14.92
C ALA A 282 -12.26 -5.99 16.31
N ASN A 283 -12.01 -7.09 17.00
CA ASN A 283 -12.46 -7.28 18.38
C ASN A 283 -11.78 -6.30 19.34
N ALA A 284 -10.46 -6.10 19.22
CA ALA A 284 -9.75 -5.09 20.00
C ALA A 284 -10.32 -3.68 19.76
N LYS A 285 -10.65 -3.32 18.52
CA LYS A 285 -11.33 -2.06 18.18
C LYS A 285 -12.69 -1.95 18.87
N LYS A 286 -13.52 -2.99 18.82
CA LYS A 286 -14.86 -3.01 19.45
C LYS A 286 -14.79 -2.91 20.97
N SER A 287 -13.75 -3.46 21.58
CA SER A 287 -13.52 -3.42 23.03
C SER A 287 -12.70 -2.22 23.49
N ASP A 288 -12.58 -1.17 22.66
CA ASP A 288 -11.78 0.04 22.95
C ASP A 288 -10.30 -0.24 23.33
N ASN A 289 -9.75 -1.36 22.88
CA ASN A 289 -8.39 -1.81 23.15
C ASN A 289 -7.37 -1.34 22.10
N LEU A 290 -7.63 -0.20 21.46
CA LEU A 290 -6.72 0.43 20.51
C LEU A 290 -6.26 1.82 21.00
N VAL A 291 -5.03 2.17 20.66
CA VAL A 291 -4.46 3.51 20.80
C VAL A 291 -3.98 3.97 19.43
N LYS A 292 -4.42 5.16 19.00
CA LYS A 292 -3.94 5.82 17.77
C LYS A 292 -2.80 6.78 18.12
N PHE A 293 -1.61 6.49 17.64
CA PHE A 293 -0.44 7.35 17.79
C PHE A 293 -0.39 8.48 16.75
N GLY A 294 -1.03 8.32 15.60
CA GLY A 294 -1.08 9.29 14.50
C GLY A 294 -0.56 8.71 13.18
N GLY A 295 -0.83 9.33 12.03
CA GLY A 295 -0.22 8.97 10.73
C GLY A 295 -0.13 7.47 10.42
N GLY A 296 -1.26 6.76 10.49
CA GLY A 296 -1.29 5.31 10.23
C GLY A 296 -0.66 4.43 11.31
N PHE A 297 -0.30 4.97 12.48
CA PHE A 297 0.36 4.24 13.57
C PHE A 297 -0.62 3.91 14.70
N TYR A 298 -0.90 2.62 14.89
CA TYR A 298 -1.85 2.12 15.88
C TYR A 298 -1.25 0.98 16.70
N ALA A 299 -1.51 1.00 18.00
CA ALA A 299 -1.28 -0.13 18.89
C ALA A 299 -2.61 -0.74 19.30
N GLY A 300 -2.66 -2.07 19.37
CA GLY A 300 -3.85 -2.80 19.81
C GLY A 300 -3.46 -3.87 20.80
N LYS A 301 -4.20 -3.98 21.90
CA LYS A 301 -4.05 -5.06 22.86
C LYS A 301 -4.92 -6.23 22.42
N ILE A 302 -4.27 -7.35 22.11
CA ILE A 302 -4.92 -8.58 21.67
C ILE A 302 -4.64 -9.71 22.68
N PRO A 303 -5.50 -10.75 22.75
CA PRO A 303 -5.28 -11.90 23.63
C PRO A 303 -3.96 -12.62 23.33
N ALA A 304 -3.27 -13.08 24.38
CA ALA A 304 -1.96 -13.75 24.27
C ALA A 304 -2.01 -15.19 23.69
N SER A 305 -3.20 -15.77 23.52
CA SER A 305 -3.40 -17.12 23.00
C SER A 305 -4.62 -17.18 22.10
N VAL A 306 -4.46 -17.71 20.89
CA VAL A 306 -5.57 -17.98 19.95
C VAL A 306 -5.89 -19.47 19.86
N VAL A 307 -5.18 -20.33 20.59
CA VAL A 307 -5.49 -21.76 20.62
C VAL A 307 -6.70 -22.00 21.52
N SER A 308 -7.88 -21.90 20.92
CA SER A 308 -9.09 -22.51 21.45
C SER A 308 -8.83 -24.00 21.71
N ALA A 309 -9.15 -24.45 22.92
CA ALA A 309 -9.06 -25.82 23.36
C ALA A 309 -9.86 -26.78 22.47
N LYS A 310 -9.26 -27.30 21.40
CA LYS A 310 -9.73 -28.51 20.71
C LYS A 310 -8.56 -29.46 20.49
N LYS A 311 -8.54 -30.49 21.36
CA LYS A 311 -7.81 -31.77 21.34
C LYS A 311 -6.48 -31.79 20.60
N LYS A 312 -5.39 -31.90 21.38
CA LYS A 312 -4.12 -32.50 20.95
C LYS A 312 -4.40 -33.77 20.13
N ARG A 313 -4.12 -33.74 18.82
CA ARG A 313 -3.72 -34.94 18.10
C ARG A 313 -2.19 -34.90 18.03
N SER A 314 -1.58 -35.97 18.51
CA SER A 314 -0.13 -36.15 18.62
C SER A 314 0.54 -35.92 17.26
N LEU A 315 1.36 -34.88 17.17
CA LEU A 315 2.38 -34.82 16.13
C LEU A 315 3.59 -35.62 16.61
N VAL A 316 3.91 -36.63 15.80
CA VAL A 316 5.08 -37.49 15.93
C VAL A 316 6.33 -36.61 15.88
N THR A 317 7.18 -36.78 16.90
CA THR A 317 8.52 -36.22 16.96
C THR A 317 9.37 -36.79 15.81
N ARG A 318 9.87 -35.93 14.93
CA ARG A 318 11.08 -36.23 14.14
C ARG A 318 12.24 -35.49 14.79
N THR A 319 13.18 -36.27 15.29
CA THR A 319 14.42 -35.81 15.90
C THR A 319 15.36 -35.23 14.85
N SER A 320 16.09 -34.24 15.33
CA SER A 320 17.20 -33.51 14.73
C SER A 320 18.34 -34.38 14.18
N GLY A 321 18.87 -33.92 13.06
CA GLY A 321 20.24 -34.14 12.58
C GLY A 321 20.29 -33.54 11.18
N ASP A 322 21.23 -32.71 10.78
CA ASP A 322 22.39 -32.06 11.39
C ASP A 322 22.83 -31.01 10.34
N MET A 323 23.69 -30.07 10.76
CA MET A 323 24.57 -29.23 9.93
C MET A 323 23.93 -28.03 9.17
N SER A 324 24.18 -26.76 9.52
CA SER A 324 25.43 -25.96 9.53
C SER A 324 25.69 -25.18 8.21
N VAL A 325 25.51 -23.85 8.32
CA VAL A 325 26.30 -22.71 7.77
C VAL A 325 26.31 -22.34 6.26
N PHE A 326 26.34 -21.01 6.06
CA PHE A 326 26.73 -20.14 4.92
C PHE A 326 25.64 -19.83 3.87
N THR A 327 25.06 -18.62 3.82
CA THR A 327 25.53 -17.31 3.31
C THR A 327 25.77 -17.22 1.80
N SER A 328 25.30 -16.08 1.26
CA SER A 328 25.66 -15.37 0.02
C SER A 328 25.19 -15.89 -1.33
N GLY A 329 24.42 -15.03 -2.02
CA GLY A 329 24.77 -14.58 -3.37
C GLY A 329 24.00 -15.16 -4.56
N GLU A 330 23.17 -14.32 -5.16
CA GLU A 330 22.94 -14.15 -6.63
C GLU A 330 22.39 -15.36 -7.44
N SER A 331 21.17 -15.25 -7.99
CA SER A 331 20.86 -14.78 -9.38
C SER A 331 20.71 -15.93 -10.40
N VAL A 332 19.49 -16.39 -10.69
CA VAL A 332 18.74 -16.24 -11.98
C VAL A 332 18.78 -17.48 -12.90
N MET A 333 17.57 -17.85 -13.39
CA MET A 333 17.18 -18.63 -14.58
C MET A 333 17.15 -20.18 -14.58
N ASP A 334 15.90 -20.66 -14.64
CA ASP A 334 15.31 -21.66 -15.54
C ASP A 334 15.96 -23.04 -15.75
N ALA A 335 15.42 -24.00 -14.99
CA ALA A 335 14.48 -25.02 -15.48
C ALA A 335 14.86 -25.89 -16.71
N VAL A 336 14.80 -27.21 -16.46
CA VAL A 336 14.18 -28.24 -17.30
C VAL A 336 15.13 -29.14 -18.14
N PHE A 337 15.29 -30.36 -17.60
CA PHE A 337 15.75 -31.63 -18.21
C PHE A 337 17.24 -31.77 -18.59
N GLY A 338 17.99 -32.45 -17.70
CA GLY A 338 19.22 -33.19 -18.06
C GLY A 338 18.90 -34.53 -18.72
N GLY A 339 19.80 -35.27 -19.36
CA GLY A 339 21.23 -35.12 -19.68
C GLY A 339 21.48 -36.08 -20.89
N PRO A 340 22.62 -36.79 -21.05
CA PRO A 340 23.79 -36.89 -20.18
C PRO A 340 25.16 -36.80 -20.91
N GLU A 341 26.20 -36.80 -20.09
CA GLU A 341 27.60 -37.23 -20.32
C GLU A 341 28.67 -36.17 -20.11
N GLY A 342 29.54 -36.45 -19.13
CA GLY A 342 30.94 -36.07 -19.19
C GLY A 342 31.47 -35.20 -18.07
N GLY A 343 31.86 -35.82 -16.94
CA GLY A 343 33.16 -35.49 -16.35
C GLY A 343 33.22 -35.07 -14.87
N LYS A 344 33.59 -36.05 -14.03
CA LYS A 344 34.43 -35.99 -12.82
C LYS A 344 33.91 -35.16 -11.63
N MET A 345 33.44 -35.82 -10.55
CA MET A 345 34.22 -36.34 -9.40
C MET A 345 35.20 -35.29 -8.86
N LEU A 346 35.09 -34.79 -7.62
CA LEU A 346 34.42 -35.25 -6.39
C LEU A 346 33.96 -34.02 -5.60
#